data_AF-A0A8S2ZBW4-F1
#
_entry.id   AF-A0A8S2ZBW4-F1
#
_cell.length_a   1.000
_cell.length_b   1.000
_cell.length_c   1.000
_cell.angle_alpha   90.00
_cell.angle_beta   90.00
_cell.angle_gamma   90.00
#
_symmetry.space_group_name_H-M   'P 1'
#
loop_
_entity.id
_entity.type
_entity.pdbx_description
1 polymer ?
#
loop_
_entity_poly.entity_id
_entity_poly.type
_entity_poly.pdbx_seq_one_letter_code
_entity_poly.pdbx_strand_id
1 'polypeptide(L)' 'ELLEEFARGVASGDHEQYIKSQPVPEQTDDVKVVVGKNFNDIVNDDTKDVLIEFYAP' A
#
# COMPACT_ATOMS: atom_id res chain seq x y z
N GLU A 1 5.08 -27.72 -8.16
CA GLU A 1 4.75 -26.71 -9.18
C GLU A 1 4.42 -25.35 -8.54
N LEU A 2 3.35 -25.23 -7.74
CA LEU A 2 2.95 -23.93 -7.12
C LEU A 2 4.04 -23.21 -6.28
N LEU A 3 4.79 -23.95 -5.46
CA LEU A 3 5.87 -23.36 -4.64
C LEU A 3 7.06 -22.88 -5.50
N GLU A 4 7.34 -23.58 -6.60
CA GLU A 4 8.43 -23.22 -7.49
C GLU A 4 8.09 -21.94 -8.26
N GLU A 5 6.85 -21.82 -8.73
CA GLU A 5 6.33 -20.62 -9.37
C GLU A 5 6.40 -19.41 -8.42
N PHE A 6 5.91 -19.57 -7.18
CA PHE A 6 6.01 -18.53 -6.16
C PHE A 6 7.46 -18.13 -5.89
N ALA A 7 8.37 -19.10 -5.70
CA ALA A 7 9.77 -18.81 -5.44
C ALA A 7 10.45 -18.08 -6.61
N ARG A 8 10.11 -18.44 -7.85
CA ARG A 8 10.58 -17.72 -9.06
C ARG A 8 10.03 -16.30 -9.09
N GLY A 9 8.73 -16.10 -8.82
CA GLY A 9 8.11 -14.78 -8.78
C GLY A 9 8.66 -13.87 -7.68
N VAL A 10 9.03 -14.42 -6.52
CA VAL A 10 9.76 -13.68 -5.49
C VAL A 10 11.17 -13.30 -5.97
N ALA A 11 11.88 -14.23 -6.63
CA ALA A 11 13.25 -13.99 -7.09
C ALA A 11 13.33 -12.99 -8.27
N SER A 12 12.32 -12.96 -9.14
CA SER A 12 12.20 -11.99 -10.25
C SER A 12 11.68 -10.62 -9.79
N GLY A 13 11.04 -10.55 -8.62
CA GLY A 13 10.39 -9.34 -8.13
C GLY A 13 8.97 -9.12 -8.64
N ASP A 14 8.35 -10.15 -9.23
CA ASP A 14 6.97 -10.10 -9.74
C ASP A 14 5.92 -10.11 -8.62
N HIS A 15 6.31 -10.48 -7.39
CA HIS A 15 5.44 -10.46 -6.22
C HIS A 15 5.69 -9.23 -5.36
N GLU A 16 4.61 -8.53 -5.02
CA GLU A 16 4.66 -7.43 -4.07
C GLU A 16 5.09 -7.90 -2.68
N GLN A 17 5.92 -7.09 -2.03
CA GLN A 17 6.26 -7.29 -0.63
C GLN A 17 5.00 -7.24 0.23
N TYR A 18 4.92 -8.16 1.19
CA TYR A 18 3.83 -8.13 2.16
C TYR A 18 4.04 -6.99 3.17
N ILE A 19 3.13 -6.03 3.17
CA ILE A 19 3.05 -4.98 4.18
C ILE A 19 1.75 -5.17 4.97
N LYS A 20 1.85 -5.14 6.30
CA LYS A 20 0.67 -5.17 7.16
C LYS A 20 -0.17 -3.92 6.87
N SER A 21 -1.38 -4.14 6.39
CA SER A 21 -2.29 -3.06 5.99
C SER A 21 -3.73 -3.50 6.22
N GLN A 22 -4.58 -2.54 6.57
CA GLN A 22 -6.02 -2.68 6.41
C GLN A 22 -6.37 -2.73 4.90
N PRO A 23 -7.58 -3.19 4.54
CA PRO A 23 -8.11 -3.03 3.19
C PRO A 23 -8.12 -1.55 2.79
N VAL A 24 -7.94 -1.28 1.50
CA VAL A 24 -8.12 0.07 0.97
C VAL A 24 -9.60 0.43 1.07
N PRO A 25 -9.97 1.56 1.69
CA PRO A 25 -11.37 1.97 1.82
C PRO A 25 -11.97 2.35 0.47
N GLU A 26 -13.24 2.01 0.24
CA GLU A 26 -13.94 2.29 -1.02
C GLU A 26 -14.32 3.77 -1.19
N GLN A 27 -14.57 4.46 -0.07
CA GLN A 27 -14.93 5.89 -0.04
C GLN A 27 -14.21 6.57 1.12
N THR A 28 -13.75 7.79 0.86
CA THR A 28 -13.18 8.70 1.86
C THR A 28 -13.84 10.06 1.67
N ASP A 29 -14.19 10.71 2.77
CA ASP A 29 -14.79 12.05 2.75
C ASP A 29 -13.71 13.13 2.50
N ASP A 30 -13.84 14.31 3.09
CA ASP A 30 -12.91 15.44 2.93
C ASP A 30 -11.45 15.10 3.32
N VAL A 31 -11.26 14.10 4.18
CA VAL A 31 -9.95 13.57 4.58
C VAL A 31 -9.74 12.19 3.96
N LYS A 32 -8.61 12.02 3.26
CA LYS A 32 -8.24 10.72 2.69
C LYS A 32 -7.71 9.78 3.76
N VAL A 33 -8.33 8.61 3.86
CA VAL A 33 -7.85 7.53 4.73
C VAL A 33 -6.70 6.80 4.05
N VAL A 34 -5.53 6.85 4.71
CA VAL A 34 -4.30 6.20 4.23
C VAL A 34 -4.07 4.90 4.99
N VAL A 35 -3.81 3.83 4.25
CA VAL A 35 -3.43 2.50 4.75
C VAL A 35 -2.12 2.07 4.08
N GLY A 36 -1.44 1.04 4.61
CA GLY A 36 -0.15 0.59 4.07
C GLY A 36 -0.19 0.28 2.55
N LYS A 37 -1.31 -0.24 2.05
CA LYS A 37 -1.49 -0.59 0.62
C LYS A 37 -1.60 0.61 -0.34
N ASN A 38 -2.03 1.79 0.12
CA ASN A 38 -2.18 2.97 -0.73
C ASN A 38 -1.28 4.14 -0.31
N PHE A 39 -0.39 3.92 0.67
CA PHE A 39 0.46 4.96 1.23
C PHE A 39 1.35 5.60 0.18
N ASN A 40 2.05 4.80 -0.64
CA ASN A 40 2.94 5.34 -1.67
C ASN A 40 2.19 6.16 -2.72
N ASP A 41 1.03 5.68 -3.16
CA ASP A 41 0.24 6.35 -4.21
C ASP A 41 -0.37 7.68 -3.74
N ILE A 42 -0.59 7.83 -2.42
CA ILE A 42 -1.21 9.03 -1.86
C ILE A 42 -0.15 9.99 -1.31
N VAL A 43 0.77 9.49 -0.47
CA VAL A 43 1.69 10.31 0.31
C VAL A 43 2.97 10.62 -0.45
N ASN A 44 3.47 9.67 -1.24
CA ASN A 44 4.71 9.83 -2.01
C ASN A 44 4.44 10.24 -3.46
N ASP A 45 3.30 10.86 -3.73
CA ASP A 45 2.97 11.42 -5.04
C ASP A 45 3.68 12.78 -5.19
N ASP A 46 4.67 12.83 -6.09
CA ASP A 46 5.48 14.03 -6.37
C ASP A 46 4.66 15.23 -6.91
N THR A 47 3.40 15.02 -7.27
CA THR A 47 2.51 16.08 -7.78
C THR A 47 1.67 16.76 -6.71
N LYS A 48 1.73 16.29 -5.45
CA LYS A 48 0.87 16.77 -4.35
C LYS A 48 1.69 17.13 -3.11
N ASP A 49 1.30 18.23 -2.47
CA ASP A 49 1.69 18.50 -1.09
C ASP A 49 0.75 17.75 -0.14
N VAL A 50 1.30 16.84 0.68
CA VAL A 50 0.51 15.97 1.56
C VAL A 50 0.89 16.20 3.02
N LEU A 51 -0.10 16.53 3.85
CA LEU A 51 0.01 16.52 5.30
C LEU A 51 -0.71 15.27 5.84
N ILE A 52 -0.02 14.49 6.67
CA ILE A 52 -0.54 13.23 7.22
C ILE A 52 -0.62 13.28 8.75
N GLU A 53 -1.75 12.83 9.29
CA GLU A 53 -1.97 12.64 10.72
C GLU A 53 -1.90 11.15 11.05
N PHE A 54 -0.94 10.76 11.91
CA PHE A 54 -0.87 9.41 12.46
C PHE A 54 -1.55 9.39 13.83
N TYR A 55 -2.64 8.63 13.96
CA TYR A 55 -3.41 8.52 15.19
C TYR A 55 -3.49 7.07 15.69
N ALA A 56 -3.89 6.93 16.95
CA ALA A 56 -4.25 5.65 17.57
C ALA A 56 -5.73 5.70 18.01
N PRO A 57 -6.49 4.59 17.91
CA PRO A 57 -7.87 4.53 18.40
C PRO A 57 -7.99 4.65 19.92
#